data_AF-A0A812T2M3-F1
#
_entry.id   AF-A0A812T2M3-F1
#
_cell.length_a   1.000
_cell.length_b   1.000
_cell.length_c   1.000
_cell.angle_alpha   90.00
_cell.angle_beta   90.00
_cell.angle_gamma   90.00
#
_symmetry.space_group_name_H-M   'P 1'
#
loop_
_entity.id
_entity.type
_entity.pdbx_description
1 polymer ?
#
loop_
_entity_poly.entity_id
_entity_poly.type
_entity_poly.pdbx_seq_one_letter_code
_entity_poly.pdbx_strand_id
1 'polypeptide(L)'
;MDSPRTLAAMKLHRSISPDRWCVTYEDLCYLRDQVKQAIQRGTITEHEGRAGELGPSIYVVNDQYIKPVTYAAGKMSWSLMRNGKGLECHIFISHAWIEGVFEFIVKVLFSWPQGAKSAWMCTLAIPQNLDIGDLIKVPRESPFALALNVASHVLVVPNHYKSIYTRLWCSYEAYLAHECGKVIVIARASQWPQTRRSLMIISLAIPPGVILGIVARMSIPGALNNFGPAVAIVAGACTLLWPWPASRGRLATNFVAVLALSCMTVAWENRVYYWQEDIPIVFLSIVQRLLFVFNVVFFYVTEVDRVRSIQKKNEAEQLSRGFQSSITHSEVSHKPDGDMIWEDIGNKVEDVDHAIEVLMVAGASTPSLRHASLLGVDITGAGHVEFGLPSVNLGPFVLLAIGDFLLAALYAEGQNVYLAIMTVSILSRFALAVVLFRTKDLDARCFLLKVVSKWGFLNLMLALVIFILMFLLPEVGLLPLTLWHGVNHTSYFWMLVLSLLGIRGVAALPCGRILLRIFLPWGCPRFRRPRPRSAKSEHVEESMVMKDLPLKPESVSAESADLENACDDDDVVEL
;
A
#
# COMPACT_ATOMS: atom_id res chain seq x y z
N MET A 1 46.86 -12.07 -17.22
CA MET A 1 46.97 -12.11 -15.74
C MET A 1 46.15 -10.97 -15.18
N ASP A 2 45.33 -11.22 -14.16
CA ASP A 2 44.54 -10.17 -13.52
C ASP A 2 45.42 -9.16 -12.78
N SER A 3 44.98 -7.90 -12.73
CA SER A 3 45.68 -6.86 -11.97
C SER A 3 45.67 -7.16 -10.46
N PRO A 4 46.66 -6.69 -9.68
CA PRO A 4 46.63 -6.85 -8.22
C PRO A 4 45.35 -6.31 -7.56
N ARG A 5 44.77 -5.23 -8.13
CA ARG A 5 43.49 -4.67 -7.66
C ARG A 5 42.32 -5.60 -7.96
N THR A 6 42.30 -6.23 -9.13
CA THR A 6 41.30 -7.24 -9.50
C THR A 6 41.34 -8.45 -8.56
N LEU A 7 42.54 -8.96 -8.26
CA LEU A 7 42.73 -10.06 -7.31
C LEU A 7 42.24 -9.68 -5.90
N ALA A 8 42.52 -8.44 -5.46
CA ALA A 8 42.01 -7.92 -4.20
C ALA A 8 40.47 -7.84 -4.19
N ALA A 9 39.84 -7.39 -5.27
CA ALA A 9 38.39 -7.35 -5.40
C ALA A 9 37.76 -8.76 -5.37
N MET A 10 38.33 -9.73 -6.09
CA MET A 10 37.88 -11.12 -6.06
C MET A 10 38.02 -11.72 -4.65
N LYS A 11 39.16 -11.48 -3.98
CA LYS A 11 39.37 -11.90 -2.59
C LYS A 11 38.33 -11.28 -1.66
N LEU A 12 37.99 -10.00 -1.87
CA LEU A 12 36.99 -9.31 -1.07
C LEU A 12 35.60 -9.95 -1.21
N HIS A 13 35.13 -10.20 -2.43
CA HIS A 13 33.84 -10.87 -2.68
C HIS A 13 33.80 -12.29 -2.12
N ARG A 14 34.93 -13.02 -2.13
CA ARG A 14 35.01 -14.35 -1.49
C ARG A 14 34.98 -14.27 0.03
N SER A 15 35.52 -13.19 0.61
CA SER A 15 35.62 -13.01 2.06
C SER A 15 34.35 -12.44 2.72
N ILE A 16 33.51 -11.75 1.95
CA ILE A 16 32.28 -11.11 2.44
C ILE A 16 31.10 -11.81 1.78
N SER A 17 30.24 -12.38 2.61
CA SER A 17 29.05 -13.09 2.13
C SER A 17 28.16 -12.20 1.24
N PRO A 18 27.57 -12.73 0.16
CA PRO A 18 26.78 -11.94 -0.80
C PRO A 18 25.58 -11.20 -0.20
N ASP A 19 24.99 -11.73 0.87
CA ASP A 19 23.95 -11.08 1.64
C ASP A 19 24.41 -9.82 2.37
N ARG A 20 25.71 -9.51 2.34
CA ARG A 20 26.28 -8.29 2.92
C ARG A 20 26.71 -7.24 1.90
N TRP A 21 26.45 -7.47 0.61
CA TRP A 21 26.79 -6.55 -0.48
C TRP A 21 25.72 -5.46 -0.64
N CYS A 22 25.45 -4.73 0.44
CA CYS A 22 24.37 -3.75 0.50
C CYS A 22 24.87 -2.31 0.40
N VAL A 23 23.93 -1.41 0.11
CA VAL A 23 24.10 0.04 0.08
C VAL A 23 23.23 0.70 1.15
N THR A 24 23.65 1.87 1.61
CA THR A 24 22.89 2.70 2.55
C THR A 24 21.90 3.63 1.83
N TYR A 25 21.02 4.28 2.59
CA TYR A 25 20.16 5.36 2.09
C TYR A 25 20.99 6.50 1.49
N GLU A 26 22.11 6.84 2.15
CA GLU A 26 23.05 7.88 1.74
C GLU A 26 23.79 7.51 0.45
N ASP A 27 24.16 6.24 0.26
CA ASP A 27 24.79 5.76 -0.97
C ASP A 27 23.87 5.94 -2.20
N LEU A 28 22.57 5.73 -2.04
CA LEU A 28 21.59 5.97 -3.12
C LEU A 28 21.38 7.46 -3.40
N CYS A 29 21.35 8.30 -2.36
CA CYS A 29 21.35 9.76 -2.53
C CYS A 29 22.59 10.22 -3.30
N TYR A 30 23.77 9.70 -2.91
CA TYR A 30 25.03 9.99 -3.57
C TYR A 30 25.02 9.53 -5.04
N LEU A 31 24.56 8.31 -5.32
CA LEU A 31 24.45 7.81 -6.69
C LEU A 31 23.56 8.71 -7.55
N ARG A 32 22.40 9.12 -7.05
CA ARG A 32 21.50 10.04 -7.76
C ARG A 32 22.21 11.32 -8.15
N ASP A 33 22.92 11.92 -7.22
CA ASP A 33 23.58 13.21 -7.42
C ASP A 33 24.78 13.07 -8.37
N GLN A 34 25.51 11.95 -8.30
CA GLN A 34 26.57 11.62 -9.24
C GLN A 34 26.06 11.40 -10.67
N VAL A 35 24.95 10.67 -10.85
CA VAL A 35 24.34 10.46 -12.16
C VAL A 35 23.87 11.79 -12.76
N LYS A 36 23.26 12.68 -11.96
CA LYS A 36 22.91 14.04 -12.41
C LYS A 36 24.13 14.82 -12.90
N GLN A 37 25.24 14.79 -12.16
CA GLN A 37 26.47 15.46 -12.56
C GLN A 37 27.06 14.84 -13.84
N ALA A 38 27.02 13.52 -13.97
CA ALA A 38 27.50 12.82 -15.16
C ALA A 38 26.68 13.16 -16.41
N ILE A 39 25.36 13.31 -16.29
CA ILE A 39 24.47 13.80 -17.37
C ILE A 39 24.83 15.25 -17.73
N GLN A 40 24.97 16.14 -16.73
CA GLN A 40 25.36 17.54 -16.97
C GLN A 40 26.71 17.69 -17.67
N ARG A 41 27.64 16.76 -17.44
CA ARG A 41 28.96 16.72 -18.10
C ARG A 41 28.94 16.02 -19.46
N GLY A 42 27.81 15.47 -19.89
CA GLY A 42 27.71 14.67 -21.11
C GLY A 42 28.44 13.32 -21.04
N THR A 43 28.80 12.85 -19.83
CA THR A 43 29.41 11.52 -19.64
C THR A 43 28.38 10.40 -19.71
N ILE A 44 27.14 10.68 -19.29
CA ILE A 44 26.01 9.79 -19.53
C ILE A 44 25.16 10.40 -20.65
N THR A 45 24.95 9.65 -21.73
CA THR A 45 24.01 10.02 -22.79
C THR A 45 22.61 9.54 -22.41
N GLU A 46 21.66 10.46 -22.37
CA GLU A 46 20.25 10.08 -22.26
C GLU A 46 19.83 9.45 -23.59
N HIS A 47 19.43 8.18 -23.58
CA HIS A 47 18.86 7.58 -24.79
C HIS A 47 17.53 8.28 -25.13
N GLU A 48 17.35 8.52 -26.43
CA GLU A 48 16.25 9.28 -27.01
C GLU A 48 14.88 8.70 -26.62
N GLY A 49 13.93 9.58 -26.29
CA GLY A 49 12.53 9.23 -26.05
C GLY A 49 12.08 9.08 -24.59
N ARG A 50 12.94 9.34 -23.60
CA ARG A 50 12.54 9.33 -22.17
C ARG A 50 12.30 10.73 -21.63
N ALA A 51 11.29 10.88 -20.78
CA ALA A 51 11.10 12.12 -20.03
C ALA A 51 12.28 12.33 -19.07
N GLY A 52 12.96 13.49 -19.14
CA GLY A 52 14.15 13.79 -18.33
C GLY A 52 13.92 13.67 -16.82
N GLU A 53 12.67 13.78 -16.34
CA GLU A 53 12.31 13.57 -14.93
C GLU A 53 12.55 12.12 -14.43
N LEU A 54 12.46 11.12 -15.32
CA LEU A 54 12.67 9.72 -14.98
C LEU A 54 14.16 9.34 -14.98
N GLY A 55 14.95 10.07 -15.77
CA GLY A 55 16.37 9.81 -16.01
C GLY A 55 16.64 8.64 -16.96
N PRO A 56 17.93 8.39 -17.27
CA PRO A 56 18.35 7.27 -18.10
C PRO A 56 17.98 5.92 -17.48
N SER A 57 17.94 4.87 -18.30
CA SER A 57 17.68 3.52 -17.79
C SER A 57 18.80 3.05 -16.86
N ILE A 58 18.50 2.10 -15.98
CA ILE A 58 19.54 1.49 -15.16
C ILE A 58 20.57 0.74 -16.02
N TYR A 59 20.19 0.19 -17.19
CA TYR A 59 21.17 -0.35 -18.16
C TYR A 59 22.23 0.70 -18.53
N VAL A 60 21.79 1.91 -18.88
CA VAL A 60 22.64 3.02 -19.31
C VAL A 60 23.52 3.50 -18.17
N VAL A 61 22.94 3.70 -16.97
CA VAL A 61 23.71 4.09 -15.79
C VAL A 61 24.72 3.01 -15.41
N ASN A 62 24.35 1.74 -15.51
CA ASN A 62 25.26 0.65 -15.22
C ASN A 62 26.46 0.67 -16.17
N ASP A 63 26.20 0.80 -17.47
CA ASP A 63 27.23 0.71 -18.49
C ASP A 63 28.13 1.94 -18.56
N GLN A 64 27.55 3.13 -18.53
CA GLN A 64 28.27 4.40 -18.74
C GLN A 64 28.80 5.01 -17.43
N TYR A 65 28.36 4.54 -16.26
CA TYR A 65 28.80 5.09 -14.97
C TYR A 65 29.27 4.04 -13.97
N ILE A 66 28.41 3.09 -13.58
CA ILE A 66 28.76 2.10 -12.53
C ILE A 66 29.96 1.26 -12.95
N LYS A 67 29.95 0.67 -14.16
CA LYS A 67 31.05 -0.15 -14.66
C LYS A 67 32.37 0.63 -14.74
N PRO A 68 32.47 1.82 -15.37
CA PRO A 68 33.72 2.59 -15.38
C PRO A 68 34.27 2.89 -13.98
N VAL A 69 33.41 3.35 -13.06
CA VAL A 69 33.85 3.70 -11.70
C VAL A 69 34.34 2.46 -10.95
N THR A 70 33.59 1.36 -11.01
CA THR A 70 33.97 0.11 -10.33
C THR A 70 35.16 -0.58 -10.99
N TYR A 71 35.35 -0.44 -12.30
CA TYR A 71 36.52 -0.93 -13.00
C TYR A 71 37.80 -0.23 -12.51
N ALA A 72 37.77 1.11 -12.38
CA ALA A 72 38.87 1.90 -11.83
C ALA A 72 39.22 1.51 -10.38
N ALA A 73 38.21 1.09 -9.62
CA ALA A 73 38.34 0.55 -8.27
C ALA A 73 38.82 -0.92 -8.22
N GLY A 74 39.19 -1.54 -9.35
CA GLY A 74 39.65 -2.93 -9.38
C GLY A 74 38.55 -3.96 -9.63
N LYS A 75 37.46 -3.58 -10.31
CA LYS A 75 36.32 -4.45 -10.67
C LYS A 75 35.47 -4.97 -9.50
N MET A 76 35.56 -4.36 -8.32
CA MET A 76 34.67 -4.70 -7.20
C MET A 76 33.23 -4.20 -7.43
N SER A 77 32.21 -4.78 -6.79
CA SER A 77 30.86 -4.22 -6.83
C SER A 77 30.81 -2.82 -6.21
N TRP A 78 29.84 -2.01 -6.64
CA TRP A 78 29.66 -0.66 -6.10
C TRP A 78 29.42 -0.69 -4.59
N SER A 79 28.61 -1.64 -4.12
CA SER A 79 28.31 -1.83 -2.70
C SER A 79 29.57 -2.06 -1.86
N LEU A 80 30.46 -2.97 -2.27
CA LEU A 80 31.71 -3.25 -1.54
C LEU A 80 32.77 -2.17 -1.73
N MET A 81 32.74 -1.42 -2.85
CA MET A 81 33.55 -0.23 -3.03
C MET A 81 33.20 0.85 -1.98
N ARG A 82 31.92 1.02 -1.69
CA ARG A 82 31.42 1.98 -0.69
C ARG A 82 31.54 1.43 0.73
N ASN A 83 31.30 0.14 0.90
CA ASN A 83 31.14 -0.53 2.19
C ASN A 83 32.02 -1.78 2.24
N GLY A 84 33.35 -1.60 2.27
CA GLY A 84 34.32 -2.69 2.18
C GLY A 84 34.31 -3.72 3.32
N LYS A 85 33.49 -3.54 4.36
CA LYS A 85 33.24 -4.53 5.42
C LYS A 85 31.93 -5.31 5.24
N GLY A 86 31.14 -4.96 4.22
CA GLY A 86 29.76 -5.40 4.04
C GLY A 86 28.81 -4.81 5.10
N LEU A 87 27.53 -4.76 4.76
CA LEU A 87 26.44 -4.29 5.62
C LEU A 87 25.39 -5.41 5.74
N GLU A 88 24.75 -5.56 6.89
CA GLU A 88 23.62 -6.50 7.03
C GLU A 88 22.50 -6.16 6.03
N CYS A 89 21.88 -7.14 5.37
CA CYS A 89 20.78 -6.86 4.44
C CYS A 89 19.43 -6.75 5.18
N HIS A 90 18.86 -5.55 5.22
CA HIS A 90 17.53 -5.33 5.79
C HIS A 90 16.44 -5.40 4.71
N ILE A 91 16.72 -4.85 3.53
CA ILE A 91 15.78 -4.69 2.41
C ILE A 91 16.36 -5.38 1.19
N PHE A 92 15.60 -6.25 0.54
CA PHE A 92 15.91 -6.74 -0.79
C PHE A 92 15.10 -5.94 -1.83
N ILE A 93 15.74 -5.30 -2.79
CA ILE A 93 15.08 -4.49 -3.82
C ILE A 93 14.93 -5.32 -5.09
N SER A 94 13.69 -5.60 -5.48
CA SER A 94 13.32 -6.27 -6.74
C SER A 94 12.90 -5.22 -7.76
N HIS A 95 13.57 -5.18 -8.91
CA HIS A 95 13.41 -4.08 -9.88
C HIS A 95 13.82 -4.46 -11.32
N ALA A 96 13.39 -3.67 -12.30
CA ALA A 96 13.73 -3.89 -13.70
C ALA A 96 14.76 -2.89 -14.20
N TRP A 97 15.77 -3.36 -14.93
CA TRP A 97 16.86 -2.49 -15.40
C TRP A 97 16.42 -1.48 -16.49
N ILE A 98 15.25 -1.69 -17.08
CA ILE A 98 14.69 -0.77 -18.07
C ILE A 98 14.12 0.51 -17.44
N GLU A 99 13.88 0.53 -16.13
CA GLU A 99 13.30 1.71 -15.46
C GLU A 99 14.25 2.92 -15.44
N GLY A 100 13.68 4.11 -15.31
CA GLY A 100 14.47 5.33 -15.14
C GLY A 100 15.11 5.39 -13.75
N VAL A 101 16.42 5.69 -13.70
CA VAL A 101 17.20 5.68 -12.46
C VAL A 101 16.69 6.69 -11.42
N PHE A 102 16.17 7.86 -11.83
CA PHE A 102 15.64 8.84 -10.89
C PHE A 102 14.28 8.43 -10.35
N GLU A 103 13.42 7.86 -11.19
CA GLU A 103 12.17 7.24 -10.75
C GLU A 103 12.45 6.15 -9.70
N PHE A 104 13.37 5.23 -10.01
CA PHE A 104 13.79 4.16 -9.11
C PHE A 104 14.26 4.70 -7.76
N ILE A 105 15.26 5.59 -7.76
CA ILE A 105 15.85 6.10 -6.51
C ILE A 105 14.79 6.85 -5.69
N VAL A 106 13.96 7.71 -6.30
CA VAL A 106 12.91 8.45 -5.58
C VAL A 106 11.92 7.49 -4.92
N LYS A 107 11.50 6.43 -5.61
CA LYS A 107 10.58 5.43 -5.07
C LYS A 107 11.20 4.64 -3.92
N VAL A 108 12.45 4.20 -4.08
CA VAL A 108 13.17 3.45 -3.04
C VAL A 108 13.38 4.29 -1.79
N LEU A 109 13.90 5.52 -1.93
CA LEU A 109 14.14 6.40 -0.78
C LEU A 109 12.86 6.73 -0.02
N PHE A 110 11.77 7.04 -0.73
CA PHE A 110 10.50 7.36 -0.08
C PHE A 110 9.82 6.14 0.57
N SER A 111 10.11 4.94 0.08
CA SER A 111 9.52 3.69 0.58
C SER A 111 10.46 2.93 1.52
N TRP A 112 11.58 3.53 1.89
CA TRP A 112 12.56 2.93 2.78
C TRP A 112 11.92 2.60 4.13
N PRO A 113 11.81 1.30 4.51
CA PRO A 113 11.18 0.91 5.76
C PRO A 113 11.84 1.55 6.98
N GLN A 114 11.02 1.98 7.94
CA GLN A 114 11.52 2.61 9.16
C GLN A 114 12.42 1.63 9.93
N GLY A 115 13.61 2.08 10.30
CA GLY A 115 14.60 1.29 11.06
C GLY A 115 15.51 0.41 10.21
N ALA A 116 15.21 0.22 8.92
CA ALA A 116 16.14 -0.43 7.99
C ALA A 116 17.32 0.50 7.68
N LYS A 117 18.54 -0.05 7.66
CA LYS A 117 19.77 0.74 7.45
C LYS A 117 20.40 0.57 6.08
N SER A 118 20.06 -0.51 5.40
CA SER A 118 20.76 -0.95 4.20
C SER A 118 19.86 -1.79 3.31
N ALA A 119 20.11 -1.72 2.01
CA ALA A 119 19.37 -2.43 0.99
C ALA A 119 20.32 -3.16 0.04
N TRP A 120 19.91 -4.33 -0.41
CA TRP A 120 20.54 -5.07 -1.49
C TRP A 120 19.81 -4.78 -2.81
N MET A 121 20.55 -4.44 -3.86
CA MET A 121 20.00 -4.27 -5.22
C MET A 121 21.00 -4.80 -6.24
N CYS A 122 20.54 -5.57 -7.21
CA CYS A 122 21.43 -6.35 -8.07
C CYS A 122 22.44 -5.48 -8.85
N THR A 123 22.05 -4.30 -9.34
CA THR A 123 22.96 -3.41 -10.09
C THR A 123 24.15 -2.92 -9.26
N LEU A 124 23.99 -2.72 -7.95
CA LEU A 124 25.06 -2.20 -7.08
C LEU A 124 25.75 -3.30 -6.26
N ALA A 125 25.03 -4.39 -5.97
CA ALA A 125 25.53 -5.50 -5.18
C ALA A 125 26.45 -6.43 -5.98
N ILE A 126 26.08 -6.73 -7.23
CA ILE A 126 26.81 -7.68 -8.08
C ILE A 126 28.03 -7.00 -8.71
N PRO A 127 29.20 -7.66 -8.79
CA PRO A 127 30.38 -7.12 -9.45
C PRO A 127 30.20 -7.07 -10.98
N GLN A 128 29.73 -5.92 -11.49
CA GLN A 128 29.35 -5.70 -12.90
C GLN A 128 30.49 -5.86 -13.93
N ASN A 129 31.73 -5.94 -13.47
CA ASN A 129 32.94 -6.08 -14.30
C ASN A 129 33.62 -7.46 -14.16
N LEU A 130 33.07 -8.35 -13.34
CA LEU A 130 33.55 -9.72 -13.20
C LEU A 130 32.60 -10.67 -13.93
N ASP A 131 33.09 -11.87 -14.25
CA ASP A 131 32.22 -12.95 -14.68
C ASP A 131 31.39 -13.42 -13.49
N ILE A 132 30.06 -13.35 -13.64
CA ILE A 132 29.10 -13.72 -12.61
C ILE A 132 28.45 -15.07 -12.89
N GLY A 133 28.79 -15.74 -14.01
CA GLY A 133 28.17 -17.00 -14.40
C GLY A 133 28.22 -18.05 -13.29
N ASP A 134 29.38 -18.19 -12.65
CA ASP A 134 29.55 -19.09 -11.50
C ASP A 134 28.70 -18.68 -10.29
N LEU A 135 28.46 -17.37 -10.09
CA LEU A 135 27.66 -16.86 -8.96
C LEU A 135 26.17 -17.12 -9.12
N ILE A 136 25.68 -17.30 -10.35
CA ILE A 136 24.25 -17.49 -10.63
C ILE A 136 23.93 -18.90 -11.13
N LYS A 137 24.94 -19.75 -11.25
CA LYS A 137 24.81 -21.14 -11.73
C LYS A 137 23.85 -21.97 -10.90
N VAL A 138 23.80 -21.78 -9.58
CA VAL A 138 22.83 -22.45 -8.72
C VAL A 138 21.90 -21.36 -8.15
N PRO A 139 20.67 -21.20 -8.67
CA PRO A 139 19.80 -20.08 -8.32
C PRO A 139 19.60 -19.89 -6.81
N ARG A 140 19.52 -20.98 -6.02
CA ARG A 140 19.37 -20.92 -4.55
C ARG A 140 20.63 -20.49 -3.79
N GLU A 141 21.80 -20.72 -4.36
CA GLU A 141 23.09 -20.30 -3.78
C GLU A 141 23.53 -18.94 -4.31
N SER A 142 22.77 -18.38 -5.25
CA SER A 142 23.09 -17.11 -5.86
C SER A 142 23.08 -15.96 -4.84
N PRO A 143 23.85 -14.87 -5.10
CA PRO A 143 23.78 -13.65 -4.30
C PRO A 143 22.37 -13.13 -4.06
N PHE A 144 21.47 -13.32 -5.03
CA PHE A 144 20.07 -12.92 -4.94
C PHE A 144 19.36 -13.68 -3.82
N ALA A 145 19.45 -15.01 -3.84
CA ALA A 145 18.80 -15.87 -2.87
C ALA A 145 19.36 -15.68 -1.45
N LEU A 146 20.68 -15.60 -1.32
CA LEU A 146 21.32 -15.37 -0.02
C LEU A 146 20.89 -14.03 0.60
N ALA A 147 20.90 -12.94 -0.18
CA ALA A 147 20.47 -11.64 0.30
C ALA A 147 18.98 -11.60 0.64
N LEU A 148 18.13 -12.21 -0.18
CA LEU A 148 16.68 -12.25 0.06
C LEU A 148 16.34 -13.07 1.30
N ASN A 149 17.02 -14.20 1.52
CA ASN A 149 16.80 -15.08 2.67
C ASN A 149 17.01 -14.36 4.01
N VAL A 150 18.01 -13.48 4.10
CA VAL A 150 18.23 -12.70 5.34
C VAL A 150 17.43 -11.41 5.40
N ALA A 151 16.98 -10.86 4.25
CA ALA A 151 16.23 -9.62 4.22
C ALA A 151 14.91 -9.71 5.00
N SER A 152 14.57 -8.64 5.71
CA SER A 152 13.30 -8.54 6.44
C SER A 152 12.12 -8.21 5.51
N HIS A 153 12.38 -7.49 4.42
CA HIS A 153 11.38 -7.01 3.47
C HIS A 153 11.88 -7.14 2.05
N VAL A 154 10.95 -7.38 1.13
CA VAL A 154 11.18 -7.25 -0.31
C VAL A 154 10.46 -5.99 -0.80
N LEU A 155 11.22 -5.05 -1.33
CA LEU A 155 10.72 -3.80 -1.90
C LEU A 155 10.69 -3.93 -3.42
N VAL A 156 9.48 -4.06 -3.97
CA VAL A 156 9.22 -4.18 -5.42
C VAL A 156 9.07 -2.79 -6.02
N VAL A 157 9.90 -2.43 -6.99
CA VAL A 157 9.88 -1.09 -7.60
C VAL A 157 9.12 -1.13 -8.93
N PRO A 158 7.85 -0.69 -8.99
CA PRO A 158 7.15 -0.57 -10.26
C PRO A 158 7.73 0.59 -11.06
N ASN A 159 7.58 0.58 -12.39
CA ASN A 159 8.07 1.63 -13.28
C ASN A 159 7.10 1.92 -14.44
N HIS A 160 7.31 3.01 -15.16
CA HIS A 160 6.42 3.40 -16.26
C HIS A 160 6.57 2.56 -17.54
N TYR A 161 7.62 1.76 -17.69
CA TYR A 161 7.89 1.06 -18.95
C TYR A 161 7.17 -0.29 -19.01
N LYS A 162 7.51 -1.19 -18.08
CA LYS A 162 7.03 -2.57 -18.09
C LYS A 162 7.04 -3.14 -16.67
N SER A 163 6.13 -4.05 -16.38
CA SER A 163 6.14 -4.82 -15.13
C SER A 163 7.48 -5.50 -14.93
N ILE A 164 7.98 -5.50 -13.70
CA ILE A 164 9.24 -6.19 -13.38
C ILE A 164 9.10 -7.71 -13.55
N TYR A 165 7.88 -8.25 -13.39
CA TYR A 165 7.58 -9.69 -13.50
C TYR A 165 7.51 -10.18 -14.94
N THR A 166 7.74 -9.32 -15.92
CA THR A 166 8.06 -9.79 -17.28
C THR A 166 9.49 -10.29 -17.38
N ARG A 167 10.32 -10.22 -16.32
CA ARG A 167 11.68 -10.79 -16.28
C ARG A 167 11.71 -11.98 -15.35
N LEU A 168 12.26 -13.11 -15.81
CA LEU A 168 12.23 -14.35 -15.04
C LEU A 168 12.96 -14.26 -13.70
N TRP A 169 14.09 -13.55 -13.63
CA TRP A 169 14.80 -13.31 -12.36
C TRP A 169 13.94 -12.58 -11.32
N CYS A 170 13.14 -11.58 -11.73
CA CYS A 170 12.23 -10.88 -10.79
C CYS A 170 11.06 -11.77 -10.35
N SER A 171 10.59 -12.67 -11.21
CA SER A 171 9.62 -13.71 -10.86
C SER A 171 10.21 -14.72 -9.87
N TYR A 172 11.47 -15.10 -10.04
CA TYR A 172 12.20 -15.95 -9.11
C TYR A 172 12.44 -15.27 -7.75
N GLU A 173 12.70 -13.98 -7.72
CA GLU A 173 12.74 -13.20 -6.47
C GLU A 173 11.39 -13.25 -5.72
N ALA A 174 10.26 -13.15 -6.45
CA ALA A 174 8.93 -13.30 -5.85
C ALA A 174 8.70 -14.73 -5.32
N TYR A 175 9.21 -15.75 -6.00
CA TYR A 175 9.20 -17.14 -5.53
C TYR A 175 9.94 -17.30 -4.20
N LEU A 176 11.20 -16.86 -4.14
CA LEU A 176 12.00 -16.95 -2.92
C LEU A 176 11.35 -16.16 -1.77
N ALA A 177 10.78 -14.99 -2.07
CA ALA A 177 10.03 -14.19 -1.11
C ALA A 177 8.78 -14.89 -0.59
N HIS A 178 8.06 -15.60 -1.47
CA HIS A 178 6.92 -16.42 -1.09
C HIS A 178 7.37 -17.55 -0.15
N GLU A 179 8.35 -18.35 -0.56
CA GLU A 179 8.86 -19.51 0.19
C GLU A 179 9.35 -19.11 1.58
N CYS A 180 10.11 -18.02 1.66
CA CYS A 180 10.66 -17.53 2.92
C CYS A 180 9.65 -16.75 3.77
N GLY A 181 8.38 -16.69 3.36
CA GLY A 181 7.33 -16.00 4.10
C GLY A 181 7.57 -14.49 4.21
N LYS A 182 8.29 -13.88 3.26
CA LYS A 182 8.66 -12.45 3.31
C LYS A 182 7.45 -11.55 3.12
N VAL A 183 7.59 -10.34 3.65
CA VAL A 183 6.71 -9.20 3.40
C VAL A 183 7.17 -8.52 2.12
N ILE A 184 6.32 -8.56 1.09
CA ILE A 184 6.58 -7.90 -0.20
C ILE A 184 5.74 -6.63 -0.25
N VAL A 185 6.38 -5.48 -0.50
CA VAL A 185 5.72 -4.17 -0.57
C VAL A 185 6.05 -3.47 -1.87
N ILE A 186 5.08 -2.72 -2.41
CA ILE A 186 5.27 -1.92 -3.62
C ILE A 186 5.92 -0.58 -3.23
N ALA A 187 7.03 -0.23 -3.88
CA ALA A 187 7.68 1.06 -3.73
C ALA A 187 6.85 2.16 -4.40
N ARG A 188 6.80 3.30 -3.74
CA ARG A 188 6.01 4.47 -4.09
C ARG A 188 6.84 5.74 -4.09
N ALA A 189 6.47 6.71 -4.93
CA ALA A 189 7.10 8.03 -4.96
C ALA A 189 6.44 8.98 -3.95
N SER A 190 7.10 10.09 -3.62
CA SER A 190 6.46 11.15 -2.83
C SER A 190 5.36 11.83 -3.65
N GLN A 191 4.17 11.98 -3.06
CA GLN A 191 3.04 12.74 -3.64
C GLN A 191 2.81 14.06 -2.92
N TRP A 192 3.83 14.58 -2.23
CA TRP A 192 3.68 15.83 -1.50
C TRP A 192 3.22 17.00 -2.38
N PRO A 193 3.72 17.18 -3.63
CA PRO A 193 3.23 18.24 -4.52
C PRO A 193 1.73 18.11 -4.83
N GLN A 194 1.27 16.90 -5.19
CA GLN A 194 -0.12 16.60 -5.51
C GLN A 194 -1.00 16.78 -4.27
N THR A 195 -0.54 16.30 -3.12
CA THR A 195 -1.21 16.45 -1.83
C THR A 195 -1.36 17.93 -1.48
N ARG A 196 -0.28 18.71 -1.54
CA ARG A 196 -0.30 20.15 -1.27
C ARG A 196 -1.27 20.89 -2.18
N ARG A 197 -1.26 20.59 -3.49
CA ARG A 197 -2.22 21.17 -4.45
C ARG A 197 -3.67 20.85 -4.07
N SER A 198 -3.94 19.60 -3.72
CA SER A 198 -5.25 19.15 -3.26
C SER A 198 -5.73 19.85 -1.99
N LEU A 199 -4.84 19.97 -1.00
CA LEU A 199 -5.15 20.67 0.24
C LEU A 199 -5.41 22.15 0.00
N MET A 200 -4.62 22.81 -0.86
CA MET A 200 -4.86 24.21 -1.27
C MET A 200 -6.25 24.38 -1.89
N ILE A 201 -6.67 23.48 -2.79
CA ILE A 201 -8.00 23.53 -3.40
C ILE A 201 -9.11 23.44 -2.34
N ILE A 202 -8.99 22.54 -1.37
CA ILE A 202 -9.97 22.42 -0.28
C ILE A 202 -9.95 23.66 0.63
N SER A 203 -8.78 24.25 0.90
CA SER A 203 -8.66 25.48 1.69
C SER A 203 -9.41 26.67 1.07
N LEU A 204 -9.59 26.70 -0.25
CA LEU A 204 -10.39 27.74 -0.92
C LEU A 204 -11.88 27.72 -0.52
N ALA A 205 -12.37 26.63 0.08
CA ALA A 205 -13.75 26.55 0.60
C ALA A 205 -13.95 27.33 1.91
N ILE A 206 -12.89 27.62 2.66
CA ILE A 206 -13.01 28.22 3.99
C ILE A 206 -13.55 29.67 3.93
N PRO A 207 -12.94 30.60 3.16
CA PRO A 207 -13.42 31.98 3.11
C PRO A 207 -14.90 32.12 2.69
N PRO A 208 -15.38 31.50 1.59
CA PRO A 208 -16.79 31.59 1.24
C PRO A 208 -17.70 30.96 2.30
N GLY A 209 -17.26 29.90 2.97
CA GLY A 209 -18.03 29.28 4.05
C GLY A 209 -18.20 30.24 5.23
N VAL A 210 -17.11 30.88 5.67
CA VAL A 210 -17.15 31.90 6.74
C VAL A 210 -18.06 33.07 6.35
N ILE A 211 -17.94 33.60 5.13
CA ILE A 211 -18.79 34.70 4.63
C ILE A 211 -20.27 34.30 4.65
N LEU A 212 -20.60 33.12 4.11
CA LEU A 212 -21.96 32.57 4.15
C LEU A 212 -22.47 32.43 5.59
N GLY A 213 -21.61 32.03 6.53
CA GLY A 213 -21.95 31.93 7.94
C GLY A 213 -22.25 33.28 8.60
N ILE A 214 -21.48 34.33 8.26
CA ILE A 214 -21.75 35.70 8.72
C ILE A 214 -23.09 36.18 8.18
N VAL A 215 -23.32 36.03 6.87
CA VAL A 215 -24.56 36.46 6.21
C VAL A 215 -25.76 35.72 6.79
N ALA A 216 -25.69 34.39 6.92
CA ALA A 216 -26.78 33.60 7.47
C ALA A 216 -27.11 34.00 8.92
N ARG A 217 -26.10 34.30 9.73
CA ARG A 217 -26.28 34.79 11.10
C ARG A 217 -26.98 36.15 11.14
N MET A 218 -26.67 37.04 10.20
CA MET A 218 -27.28 38.38 10.14
C MET A 218 -28.70 38.36 9.57
N SER A 219 -28.95 37.51 8.57
CA SER A 219 -30.20 37.53 7.81
C SER A 219 -31.30 36.65 8.42
N ILE A 220 -30.97 35.48 8.96
CA ILE A 220 -31.98 34.53 9.47
C ILE A 220 -31.46 33.82 10.74
N PRO A 221 -31.49 34.49 11.91
CA PRO A 221 -31.08 33.90 13.17
C PRO A 221 -31.76 32.55 13.40
N GLY A 222 -30.96 31.51 13.62
CA GLY A 222 -31.43 30.16 13.93
C GLY A 222 -31.78 29.25 12.76
N ALA A 223 -31.83 29.71 11.51
CA ALA A 223 -32.19 28.87 10.36
C ALA A 223 -31.23 27.68 10.13
N LEU A 224 -29.94 27.87 10.43
CA LEU A 224 -28.92 26.84 10.22
C LEU A 224 -28.80 25.82 11.36
N ASN A 225 -29.50 26.04 12.48
CA ASN A 225 -29.35 25.23 13.71
C ASN A 225 -29.86 23.79 13.55
N ASN A 226 -30.72 23.51 12.57
CA ASN A 226 -31.19 22.14 12.34
C ASN A 226 -30.59 21.52 11.06
N PHE A 227 -30.22 22.36 10.08
CA PHE A 227 -29.82 21.89 8.76
C PHE A 227 -28.31 21.63 8.64
N GLY A 228 -27.49 22.40 9.36
CA GLY A 228 -26.04 22.32 9.25
C GLY A 228 -25.44 20.93 9.55
N PRO A 229 -25.73 20.27 10.69
CA PRO A 229 -25.09 19.01 11.05
C PRO A 229 -25.57 17.90 10.14
N ALA A 230 -26.84 17.93 9.72
CA ALA A 230 -27.36 17.02 8.72
C ALA A 230 -26.57 17.13 7.41
N VAL A 231 -26.31 18.35 6.92
CA VAL A 231 -25.46 18.55 5.73
C VAL A 231 -24.04 18.05 5.93
N ALA A 232 -23.42 18.33 7.09
CA ALA A 232 -22.05 17.87 7.38
C ALA A 232 -21.96 16.33 7.49
N ILE A 233 -22.95 15.70 8.14
CA ILE A 233 -23.05 14.25 8.27
C ILE A 233 -23.33 13.61 6.90
N VAL A 234 -24.25 14.17 6.10
CA VAL A 234 -24.53 13.69 4.75
C VAL A 234 -23.30 13.85 3.86
N ALA A 235 -22.59 14.97 3.93
CA ALA A 235 -21.36 15.17 3.16
C ALA A 235 -20.28 14.17 3.59
N GLY A 236 -20.07 13.97 4.89
CA GLY A 236 -19.17 12.95 5.43
C GLY A 236 -19.55 11.54 5.02
N ALA A 237 -20.84 11.21 5.05
CA ALA A 237 -21.40 9.95 4.59
C ALA A 237 -21.12 9.74 3.10
N CYS A 238 -21.41 10.73 2.26
CA CYS A 238 -21.15 10.70 0.82
C CYS A 238 -19.65 10.55 0.51
N THR A 239 -18.77 11.24 1.24
CA THR A 239 -17.31 11.11 1.10
C THR A 239 -16.84 9.68 1.41
N LEU A 240 -17.44 9.02 2.40
CA LEU A 240 -17.07 7.66 2.82
C LEU A 240 -17.76 6.57 1.99
N LEU A 241 -18.96 6.84 1.49
CA LEU A 241 -19.74 5.95 0.62
C LEU A 241 -19.22 5.92 -0.81
N TRP A 242 -18.43 6.91 -1.22
CA TRP A 242 -17.98 6.99 -2.60
C TRP A 242 -17.15 5.73 -2.94
N PRO A 243 -17.63 4.85 -3.83
CA PRO A 243 -17.06 3.52 -4.03
C PRO A 243 -15.66 3.57 -4.63
N TRP A 244 -15.27 4.73 -5.19
CA TRP A 244 -13.95 4.98 -5.74
C TRP A 244 -13.20 6.05 -4.94
N PRO A 245 -12.22 5.65 -4.10
CA PRO A 245 -11.40 6.58 -3.34
C PRO A 245 -10.54 7.52 -4.21
N ALA A 246 -10.50 7.34 -5.53
CA ALA A 246 -9.76 8.13 -6.51
C ALA A 246 -10.63 9.14 -7.30
N SER A 247 -11.92 9.27 -7.04
CA SER A 247 -12.81 10.09 -7.88
C SER A 247 -12.64 11.60 -7.66
N ARG A 248 -12.96 12.39 -8.70
CA ARG A 248 -13.15 13.84 -8.57
C ARG A 248 -14.35 14.19 -7.67
N GLY A 249 -15.32 13.28 -7.59
CA GLY A 249 -16.49 13.40 -6.71
C GLY A 249 -16.07 13.53 -5.24
N ARG A 250 -15.08 12.74 -4.78
CA ARG A 250 -14.60 12.82 -3.39
C ARG A 250 -14.01 14.19 -3.06
N LEU A 251 -13.20 14.77 -3.95
CA LEU A 251 -12.69 16.14 -3.79
C LEU A 251 -13.82 17.16 -3.69
N ALA A 252 -14.84 17.06 -4.57
CA ALA A 252 -16.00 17.95 -4.52
C ALA A 252 -16.78 17.81 -3.21
N THR A 253 -17.01 16.57 -2.72
CA THR A 253 -17.68 16.35 -1.43
C THR A 253 -16.88 16.92 -0.25
N ASN A 254 -15.56 16.75 -0.25
CA ASN A 254 -14.68 17.32 0.78
C ASN A 254 -14.74 18.85 0.76
N PHE A 255 -14.72 19.46 -0.44
CA PHE A 255 -14.84 20.89 -0.61
C PHE A 255 -16.17 21.43 -0.06
N VAL A 256 -17.29 20.81 -0.44
CA VAL A 256 -18.63 21.18 0.04
C VAL A 256 -18.75 20.99 1.56
N ALA A 257 -18.17 19.93 2.11
CA ALA A 257 -18.19 19.68 3.54
C ALA A 257 -17.41 20.75 4.32
N VAL A 258 -16.20 21.12 3.85
CA VAL A 258 -15.40 22.18 4.47
C VAL A 258 -16.09 23.54 4.36
N LEU A 259 -16.73 23.83 3.22
CA LEU A 259 -17.57 25.03 3.05
C LEU A 259 -18.69 25.08 4.10
N ALA A 260 -19.45 23.99 4.23
CA ALA A 260 -20.57 23.88 5.16
C ALA A 260 -20.13 24.00 6.63
N LEU A 261 -19.07 23.30 7.03
CA LEU A 261 -18.52 23.36 8.38
C LEU A 261 -17.97 24.74 8.73
N SER A 262 -17.33 25.42 7.77
CA SER A 262 -16.84 26.79 7.95
C SER A 262 -18.01 27.77 8.15
N CYS A 263 -19.11 27.58 7.42
CA CYS A 263 -20.35 28.33 7.61
C CYS A 263 -20.96 28.10 9.00
N MET A 264 -21.08 26.84 9.41
CA MET A 264 -21.59 26.48 10.75
C MET A 264 -20.72 27.02 11.88
N THR A 265 -19.40 27.08 11.69
CA THR A 265 -18.48 27.61 12.70
C THR A 265 -18.73 29.09 13.01
N VAL A 266 -19.42 29.83 12.14
CA VAL A 266 -19.79 31.23 12.38
C VAL A 266 -21.27 31.37 12.73
N ALA A 267 -22.14 30.69 11.98
CA ALA A 267 -23.58 30.89 12.06
C ALA A 267 -24.25 30.15 13.22
N TRP A 268 -23.63 29.08 13.71
CA TRP A 268 -24.26 28.26 14.74
C TRP A 268 -24.34 29.00 16.07
N GLU A 269 -25.56 29.18 16.55
CA GLU A 269 -25.86 29.67 17.88
C GLU A 269 -25.86 28.50 18.87
N ASN A 270 -25.28 28.71 20.05
CA ASN A 270 -25.23 27.70 21.12
C ASN A 270 -26.65 27.36 21.58
N ARG A 271 -27.33 26.42 20.92
CA ARG A 271 -28.49 25.75 21.49
C ARG A 271 -28.00 24.56 22.30
N VAL A 272 -28.18 24.67 23.60
CA VAL A 272 -28.01 23.58 24.55
C VAL A 272 -28.92 22.44 24.11
N TYR A 273 -28.36 21.33 23.66
CA TYR A 273 -29.11 20.09 23.53
C TYR A 273 -29.37 19.58 24.96
N TYR A 274 -30.59 19.84 25.46
CA TYR A 274 -31.43 19.26 26.53
C TYR A 274 -30.90 18.31 27.64
N TRP A 275 -29.61 17.99 27.75
CA TRP A 275 -29.17 16.89 28.63
C TRP A 275 -28.84 17.29 30.06
N GLN A 276 -28.60 18.57 30.37
CA GLN A 276 -28.40 19.03 31.75
C GLN A 276 -28.54 20.56 31.80
N GLU A 277 -29.46 21.06 32.61
CA GLU A 277 -29.63 22.52 32.84
C GLU A 277 -28.40 23.14 33.52
N ASP A 278 -27.54 22.32 34.12
CA ASP A 278 -26.43 22.76 34.97
C ASP A 278 -25.07 22.92 34.26
N ILE A 279 -24.94 22.54 32.97
CA ILE A 279 -23.65 22.67 32.27
C ILE A 279 -23.43 24.13 31.81
N PRO A 280 -22.29 24.77 32.15
CA PRO A 280 -22.00 26.12 31.69
C PRO A 280 -22.01 26.24 30.16
N ILE A 281 -22.78 27.21 29.64
CA ILE A 281 -22.93 27.48 28.19
C ILE A 281 -21.57 27.66 27.49
N VAL A 282 -20.61 28.28 28.18
CA VAL A 282 -19.24 28.50 27.65
C VAL A 282 -18.56 27.17 27.30
N PHE A 283 -18.72 26.15 28.13
CA PHE A 283 -18.11 24.84 27.89
C PHE A 283 -18.71 24.17 26.65
N LEU A 284 -20.04 24.16 26.54
CA LEU A 284 -20.75 23.61 25.38
C LEU A 284 -20.31 24.32 24.09
N SER A 285 -20.18 25.65 24.14
CA SER A 285 -19.65 26.46 23.05
C SER A 285 -18.25 26.01 22.62
N ILE A 286 -17.35 25.77 23.58
CA ILE A 286 -15.97 25.34 23.29
C ILE A 286 -15.96 23.96 22.63
N VAL A 287 -16.65 22.98 23.24
CA VAL A 287 -16.74 21.61 22.71
C VAL A 287 -17.28 21.61 21.28
N GLN A 288 -18.32 22.38 21.04
CA GLN A 288 -18.95 22.45 19.73
C GLN A 288 -18.02 23.07 18.67
N ARG A 289 -17.29 24.15 19.01
CA ARG A 289 -16.31 24.75 18.11
C ARG A 289 -15.15 23.79 17.81
N LEU A 290 -14.66 23.08 18.83
CA LEU A 290 -13.64 22.04 18.66
C LEU A 290 -14.11 20.93 17.73
N LEU A 291 -15.36 20.47 17.88
CA LEU A 291 -15.95 19.47 17.00
C LEU A 291 -15.92 19.92 15.53
N PHE A 292 -16.28 21.17 15.22
CA PHE A 292 -16.21 21.66 13.84
C PHE A 292 -14.78 21.72 13.32
N VAL A 293 -13.82 22.18 14.13
CA VAL A 293 -12.40 22.18 13.75
C VAL A 293 -11.92 20.76 13.45
N PHE A 294 -12.27 19.79 14.29
CA PHE A 294 -11.90 18.38 14.09
C PHE A 294 -12.53 17.79 12.83
N ASN A 295 -13.77 18.17 12.51
CA ASN A 295 -14.40 17.77 11.26
C ASN A 295 -13.74 18.44 10.05
N VAL A 296 -13.27 19.69 10.14
CA VAL A 296 -12.47 20.29 9.05
C VAL A 296 -11.18 19.49 8.86
N VAL A 297 -10.45 19.19 9.94
CA VAL A 297 -9.22 18.36 9.88
C VAL A 297 -9.49 17.00 9.25
N PHE A 298 -10.61 16.35 9.59
CA PHE A 298 -11.05 15.10 8.98
C PHE A 298 -11.04 15.19 7.44
N PHE A 299 -11.67 16.22 6.86
CA PHE A 299 -11.76 16.38 5.41
C PHE A 299 -10.41 16.68 4.74
N TYR A 300 -9.46 17.28 5.46
CA TYR A 300 -8.08 17.40 4.99
C TYR A 300 -7.39 16.03 4.95
N VAL A 301 -7.53 15.22 6.01
CA VAL A 301 -6.92 13.88 6.05
C VAL A 301 -7.57 12.94 5.02
N THR A 302 -8.88 12.99 4.82
CA THR A 302 -9.53 12.17 3.78
C THR A 302 -9.11 12.57 2.37
N GLU A 303 -8.74 13.82 2.14
CA GLU A 303 -8.14 14.25 0.87
C GLU A 303 -6.73 13.69 0.68
N VAL A 304 -5.92 13.65 1.74
CA VAL A 304 -4.62 12.97 1.70
C VAL A 304 -4.81 11.49 1.34
N ASP A 305 -5.80 10.81 1.93
CA ASP A 305 -6.13 9.43 1.59
C ASP A 305 -6.57 9.28 0.13
N ARG A 306 -7.35 10.24 -0.40
CA ARG A 306 -7.79 10.26 -1.82
C ARG A 306 -6.58 10.30 -2.76
N VAL A 307 -5.64 11.21 -2.52
CA VAL A 307 -4.42 11.36 -3.33
C VAL A 307 -3.56 10.09 -3.25
N ARG A 308 -3.38 9.52 -2.05
CA ARG A 308 -2.65 8.25 -1.86
C ARG A 308 -3.31 7.07 -2.57
N SER A 309 -4.64 7.03 -2.60
CA SER A 309 -5.36 5.97 -3.31
C SER A 309 -5.18 6.06 -4.82
N ILE A 310 -5.10 7.27 -5.40
CA ILE A 310 -4.81 7.45 -6.84
C ILE A 310 -3.43 6.90 -7.14
N GLN A 311 -2.43 7.29 -6.35
CA GLN A 311 -1.07 6.82 -6.51
C GLN A 311 -0.99 5.30 -6.48
N LYS A 312 -1.61 4.66 -5.48
CA LYS A 312 -1.62 3.21 -5.36
C LYS A 312 -2.17 2.54 -6.62
N LYS A 313 -3.26 3.09 -7.17
CA LYS A 313 -3.85 2.58 -8.41
C LYS A 313 -2.84 2.67 -9.56
N ASN A 314 -2.17 3.82 -9.71
CA ASN A 314 -1.15 4.01 -10.75
C ASN A 314 0.04 3.04 -10.57
N GLU A 315 0.48 2.78 -9.35
CA GLU A 315 1.58 1.84 -9.04
C GLU A 315 1.18 0.39 -9.32
N ALA A 316 -0.05 0.00 -8.99
CA ALA A 316 -0.58 -1.31 -9.37
C ALA A 316 -0.71 -1.46 -10.89
N GLU A 317 -1.13 -0.40 -11.60
CA GLU A 317 -1.19 -0.37 -13.07
C GLU A 317 0.21 -0.44 -13.71
N GLN A 318 1.20 0.23 -13.13
CA GLN A 318 2.60 0.10 -13.55
C GLN A 318 3.12 -1.33 -13.36
N LEU A 319 2.79 -1.95 -12.21
CA LEU A 319 3.21 -3.31 -11.90
C LEU A 319 2.48 -4.38 -12.73
N SER A 320 1.28 -4.11 -13.25
CA SER A 320 0.54 -5.05 -14.10
C SER A 320 0.81 -4.86 -15.59
N ARG A 321 1.40 -3.72 -16.00
CA ARG A 321 1.67 -3.39 -17.41
C ARG A 321 2.54 -4.44 -18.09
N GLY A 322 1.97 -5.16 -19.05
CA GLY A 322 2.66 -6.20 -19.81
C GLY A 322 2.86 -7.53 -19.07
N PHE A 323 2.43 -7.64 -17.81
CA PHE A 323 2.42 -8.91 -17.10
C PHE A 323 1.20 -9.72 -17.53
N GLN A 324 1.42 -10.87 -18.17
CA GLN A 324 0.36 -11.73 -18.69
C GLN A 324 -0.26 -12.63 -17.62
N SER A 325 -0.33 -12.15 -16.38
CA SER A 325 -0.94 -12.84 -15.22
C SER A 325 -0.36 -14.21 -14.85
N SER A 326 0.76 -14.60 -15.46
CA SER A 326 1.56 -15.76 -15.05
C SER A 326 3.04 -15.50 -15.31
N ILE A 327 3.90 -15.99 -14.42
CA ILE A 327 5.35 -15.96 -14.59
C ILE A 327 5.83 -16.83 -15.74
N THR A 328 5.02 -17.77 -16.24
CA THR A 328 5.36 -18.61 -17.41
C THR A 328 5.64 -17.80 -18.68
N HIS A 329 5.14 -16.56 -18.73
CA HIS A 329 5.38 -15.60 -19.80
C HIS A 329 6.56 -14.64 -19.52
N SER A 330 7.32 -14.87 -18.44
CA SER A 330 8.48 -14.05 -18.12
C SER A 330 9.62 -14.28 -19.13
N GLU A 331 10.23 -13.19 -19.58
CA GLU A 331 11.35 -13.17 -20.51
C GLU A 331 12.62 -13.67 -19.83
N VAL A 332 13.36 -14.50 -20.57
CA VAL A 332 14.63 -15.09 -20.14
C VAL A 332 15.75 -14.40 -20.92
N SER A 333 16.63 -13.70 -20.21
CA SER A 333 17.77 -13.01 -20.84
C SER A 333 18.88 -13.99 -21.26
N HIS A 334 19.02 -15.12 -20.55
CA HIS A 334 20.01 -16.15 -20.83
C HIS A 334 19.37 -17.53 -20.59
N LYS A 335 19.27 -18.35 -21.64
CA LYS A 335 18.47 -19.60 -21.62
C LYS A 335 18.89 -20.59 -20.52
N PRO A 336 20.20 -20.92 -20.35
CA PRO A 336 20.63 -21.80 -19.26
C PRO A 336 20.19 -21.34 -17.87
N ASP A 337 20.26 -20.04 -17.59
CA ASP A 337 19.80 -19.48 -16.30
C ASP A 337 18.31 -19.71 -16.12
N GLY A 338 17.54 -19.53 -17.21
CA GLY A 338 16.10 -19.76 -17.20
C GLY A 338 15.74 -21.21 -16.92
N ASP A 339 16.42 -22.16 -17.53
CA ASP A 339 16.18 -23.60 -17.31
C ASP A 339 16.42 -23.96 -15.83
N MET A 340 17.49 -23.46 -15.23
CA MET A 340 17.81 -23.70 -13.81
C MET A 340 16.82 -23.01 -12.86
N ILE A 341 16.36 -21.81 -13.18
CA ILE A 341 15.32 -21.12 -12.40
C ILE A 341 14.00 -21.88 -12.47
N TRP A 342 13.61 -22.35 -13.65
CA TRP A 342 12.38 -23.12 -13.82
C TRP A 342 12.43 -24.45 -13.09
N GLU A 343 13.58 -25.13 -13.13
CA GLU A 343 13.83 -26.33 -12.34
C GLU A 343 13.66 -26.08 -10.83
N ASP A 344 14.23 -24.98 -10.32
CA ASP A 344 14.15 -24.66 -8.88
C ASP A 344 12.76 -24.20 -8.42
N ILE A 345 11.99 -23.54 -9.29
CA ILE A 345 10.58 -23.22 -9.05
C ILE A 345 9.74 -24.49 -9.04
N GLY A 346 10.02 -25.43 -9.95
CA GLY A 346 9.33 -26.70 -10.08
C GLY A 346 7.82 -26.54 -10.24
N ASN A 347 7.05 -27.23 -9.41
CA ASN A 347 5.58 -27.23 -9.46
C ASN A 347 4.92 -26.05 -8.72
N LYS A 348 5.69 -25.07 -8.23
CA LYS A 348 5.18 -23.96 -7.41
C LYS A 348 4.80 -22.71 -8.20
N VAL A 349 4.73 -22.79 -9.53
CA VAL A 349 4.39 -21.66 -10.41
C VAL A 349 3.10 -20.95 -9.97
N GLU A 350 2.06 -21.71 -9.63
CA GLU A 350 0.77 -21.14 -9.18
C GLU A 350 0.89 -20.40 -7.84
N ASP A 351 1.73 -20.85 -6.92
CA ASP A 351 1.96 -20.19 -5.64
C ASP A 351 2.67 -18.83 -5.81
N VAL A 352 3.57 -18.75 -6.79
CA VAL A 352 4.27 -17.51 -7.16
C VAL A 352 3.30 -16.54 -7.83
N ASP A 353 2.53 -17.01 -8.80
CA ASP A 353 1.49 -16.23 -9.47
C ASP A 353 0.49 -15.68 -8.46
N HIS A 354 0.05 -16.49 -7.49
CA HIS A 354 -0.82 -16.07 -6.40
C HIS A 354 -0.16 -15.01 -5.52
N ALA A 355 1.13 -15.14 -5.19
CA ALA A 355 1.84 -14.16 -4.39
C ALA A 355 1.94 -12.79 -5.09
N ILE A 356 2.17 -12.80 -6.41
CA ILE A 356 2.22 -11.61 -7.28
C ILE A 356 0.82 -11.01 -7.42
N GLU A 357 -0.22 -11.82 -7.62
CA GLU A 357 -1.61 -11.36 -7.68
C GLU A 357 -2.00 -10.67 -6.37
N VAL A 358 -1.71 -11.29 -5.22
CA VAL A 358 -1.93 -10.70 -3.89
C VAL A 358 -1.21 -9.36 -3.77
N LEU A 359 0.05 -9.25 -4.23
CA LEU A 359 0.80 -8.00 -4.24
C LEU A 359 0.08 -6.91 -5.04
N MET A 360 -0.32 -7.21 -6.28
CA MET A 360 -0.99 -6.25 -7.17
C MET A 360 -2.36 -5.81 -6.62
N VAL A 361 -3.17 -6.74 -6.13
CA VAL A 361 -4.54 -6.50 -5.67
C VAL A 361 -4.57 -5.84 -4.29
N ALA A 362 -3.80 -6.34 -3.33
CA ALA A 362 -3.77 -5.80 -1.97
C ALA A 362 -2.83 -4.59 -1.85
N GLY A 363 -1.86 -4.42 -2.75
CA GLY A 363 -0.77 -3.44 -2.66
C GLY A 363 0.38 -3.87 -1.73
N ALA A 364 0.33 -5.09 -1.21
CA ALA A 364 1.35 -5.76 -0.41
C ALA A 364 1.08 -7.26 -0.43
N SER A 365 2.11 -8.10 -0.30
CA SER A 365 1.97 -9.56 -0.15
C SER A 365 2.62 -10.00 1.15
N THR A 366 1.79 -10.25 2.17
CA THR A 366 2.19 -10.84 3.45
C THR A 366 1.68 -12.28 3.55
N PRO A 367 2.28 -13.12 4.42
CA PRO A 367 1.75 -14.45 4.70
C PRO A 367 0.28 -14.48 5.13
N SER A 368 -0.22 -13.45 5.84
CA SER A 368 -1.63 -13.37 6.24
C SER A 368 -2.55 -13.03 5.06
N LEU A 369 -2.14 -12.10 4.20
CA LEU A 369 -2.91 -11.71 3.02
C LEU A 369 -2.98 -12.82 1.98
N ARG A 370 -1.87 -13.53 1.74
CA ARG A 370 -1.84 -14.73 0.88
C ARG A 370 -2.80 -15.79 1.39
N HIS A 371 -2.78 -16.07 2.69
CA HIS A 371 -3.70 -17.02 3.32
C HIS A 371 -5.17 -16.57 3.24
N ALA A 372 -5.47 -15.30 3.52
CA ALA A 372 -6.83 -14.77 3.40
C ALA A 372 -7.38 -14.89 1.97
N SER A 373 -6.55 -14.62 0.96
CA SER A 373 -6.89 -14.77 -0.45
C SER A 373 -7.22 -16.23 -0.81
N LEU A 374 -6.43 -17.20 -0.33
CA LEU A 374 -6.72 -18.63 -0.52
C LEU A 374 -8.09 -19.03 0.05
N LEU A 375 -8.47 -18.46 1.19
CA LEU A 375 -9.81 -18.64 1.80
C LEU A 375 -10.95 -17.95 1.03
N GLY A 376 -10.65 -17.28 -0.09
CA GLY A 376 -11.63 -16.57 -0.93
C GLY A 376 -12.11 -15.26 -0.31
N VAL A 377 -11.33 -14.68 0.61
CA VAL A 377 -11.56 -13.33 1.12
C VAL A 377 -11.06 -12.33 0.09
N ASP A 378 -11.85 -11.29 -0.16
CA ASP A 378 -11.42 -10.19 -1.02
C ASP A 378 -10.37 -9.36 -0.28
N ILE A 379 -9.16 -9.34 -0.83
CA ILE A 379 -8.02 -8.61 -0.28
C ILE A 379 -7.71 -7.34 -1.07
N THR A 380 -8.59 -6.92 -1.99
CA THR A 380 -8.43 -5.68 -2.75
C THR A 380 -8.16 -4.54 -1.78
N GLY A 381 -7.10 -3.77 -1.99
CA GLY A 381 -6.86 -2.64 -1.11
C GLY A 381 -6.41 -2.98 0.33
N ALA A 382 -6.28 -4.25 0.72
CA ALA A 382 -6.07 -4.63 2.13
C ALA A 382 -4.74 -4.13 2.72
N GLY A 383 -3.69 -3.98 1.89
CA GLY A 383 -2.42 -3.36 2.28
C GLY A 383 -2.45 -1.83 2.28
N HIS A 384 -3.59 -1.19 1.99
CA HIS A 384 -3.72 0.27 1.99
C HIS A 384 -4.21 0.80 3.33
N VAL A 385 -3.51 1.83 3.81
CA VAL A 385 -3.89 2.57 5.01
C VAL A 385 -4.73 3.80 4.64
N GLU A 386 -5.91 3.91 5.25
CA GLU A 386 -6.74 5.11 5.29
C GLU A 386 -6.63 5.72 6.69
N PHE A 387 -6.19 6.97 6.78
CA PHE A 387 -6.00 7.65 8.06
C PHE A 387 -7.17 8.55 8.44
N GLY A 388 -8.03 8.93 7.51
CA GLY A 388 -9.10 9.91 7.72
C GLY A 388 -9.91 9.64 8.97
N LEU A 389 -10.64 8.53 8.97
CA LEU A 389 -11.50 8.19 10.10
C LEU A 389 -10.75 7.75 11.36
N PRO A 390 -9.69 6.91 11.27
CA PRO A 390 -8.93 6.53 12.46
C PRO A 390 -8.26 7.70 13.18
N SER A 391 -7.75 8.69 12.44
CA SER A 391 -7.10 9.86 13.03
C SER A 391 -8.04 10.69 13.91
N VAL A 392 -9.31 10.79 13.50
CA VAL A 392 -10.34 11.52 14.25
C VAL A 392 -10.90 10.67 15.38
N ASN A 393 -11.19 9.39 15.12
CA ASN A 393 -11.72 8.45 16.12
C ASN A 393 -10.77 8.20 17.29
N LEU A 394 -9.47 8.08 17.01
CA LEU A 394 -8.46 7.75 18.02
C LEU A 394 -7.74 8.98 18.60
N GLY A 395 -7.98 10.18 18.06
CA GLY A 395 -7.42 11.43 18.59
C GLY A 395 -8.53 12.33 19.13
N PRO A 396 -9.03 13.30 18.32
CA PRO A 396 -10.11 14.22 18.68
C PRO A 396 -11.29 13.62 19.44
N PHE A 397 -11.88 12.51 18.96
CA PHE A 397 -13.04 11.92 19.62
C PHE A 397 -12.71 11.27 20.96
N VAL A 398 -11.45 10.86 21.20
CA VAL A 398 -11.01 10.41 22.53
C VAL A 398 -11.06 11.58 23.51
N LEU A 399 -10.57 12.75 23.12
CA LEU A 399 -10.61 13.95 23.97
C LEU A 399 -12.06 14.37 24.27
N LEU A 400 -12.94 14.31 23.26
CA LEU A 400 -14.37 14.56 23.45
C LEU A 400 -14.99 13.56 24.42
N ALA A 401 -14.72 12.26 24.27
CA ALA A 401 -15.23 11.24 25.18
C ALA A 401 -14.71 11.40 26.63
N ILE A 402 -13.47 11.86 26.81
CA ILE A 402 -12.95 12.20 28.14
C ILE A 402 -13.69 13.40 28.72
N GLY A 403 -13.92 14.45 27.92
CA GLY A 403 -14.71 15.61 28.31
C GLY A 403 -16.13 15.22 28.74
N ASP A 404 -16.80 14.41 27.93
CA ASP A 404 -18.15 13.89 28.21
C ASP A 404 -18.16 13.04 29.50
N PHE A 405 -17.14 12.21 29.71
CA PHE A 405 -16.99 11.43 30.93
C PHE A 405 -16.83 12.31 32.17
N LEU A 406 -15.97 13.34 32.09
CA LEU A 406 -15.75 14.26 33.21
C LEU A 406 -17.01 15.06 33.53
N LEU A 407 -17.74 15.52 32.51
CA LEU A 407 -19.03 16.18 32.72
C LEU A 407 -20.05 15.25 33.38
N ALA A 408 -20.21 14.03 32.86
CA ALA A 408 -21.13 13.08 33.45
C ALA A 408 -20.74 12.74 34.91
N ALA A 409 -19.45 12.60 35.20
CA ALA A 409 -18.98 12.32 36.56
C ALA A 409 -19.23 13.48 37.54
N LEU A 410 -19.20 14.73 37.05
CA LEU A 410 -19.40 15.92 37.87
C LEU A 410 -20.89 16.27 38.04
N TYR A 411 -21.72 16.03 37.02
CA TYR A 411 -23.09 16.57 36.97
C TYR A 411 -24.19 15.49 36.92
N ALA A 412 -23.88 14.23 36.61
CA ALA A 412 -24.89 13.16 36.50
C ALA A 412 -24.90 12.29 37.76
N GLU A 413 -25.69 12.68 38.76
CA GLU A 413 -25.92 11.85 39.94
C GLU A 413 -26.60 10.52 39.55
N GLY A 414 -26.09 9.40 40.07
CA GLY A 414 -26.72 8.08 39.94
C GLY A 414 -26.46 7.30 38.65
N GLN A 415 -25.63 7.79 37.71
CA GLN A 415 -25.37 7.13 36.42
C GLN A 415 -24.13 6.22 36.38
N ASN A 416 -23.90 5.41 37.42
CA ASN A 416 -22.69 4.57 37.56
C ASN A 416 -22.46 3.63 36.36
N VAL A 417 -23.53 3.06 35.80
CA VAL A 417 -23.44 2.14 34.66
C VAL A 417 -22.95 2.87 33.41
N TYR A 418 -23.45 4.08 33.15
CA TYR A 418 -23.04 4.90 32.01
C TYR A 418 -21.56 5.30 32.11
N LEU A 419 -21.13 5.74 33.30
CA LEU A 419 -19.73 6.03 33.59
C LEU A 419 -18.83 4.81 33.34
N ALA A 420 -19.24 3.62 33.79
CA ALA A 420 -18.48 2.40 33.56
C ALA A 420 -18.35 2.07 32.06
N ILE A 421 -19.43 2.19 31.29
CA ILE A 421 -19.43 1.97 29.83
C ILE A 421 -18.48 2.98 29.13
N MET A 422 -18.52 4.25 29.52
CA MET A 422 -17.61 5.27 28.99
C MET A 422 -16.15 4.98 29.35
N THR A 423 -15.86 4.55 30.58
CA THR A 423 -14.51 4.15 30.99
C THR A 423 -13.98 3.02 30.09
N VAL A 424 -14.78 1.97 29.86
CA VAL A 424 -14.40 0.86 28.95
C VAL A 424 -14.14 1.36 27.53
N SER A 425 -14.99 2.26 27.02
CA SER A 425 -14.82 2.87 25.69
C SER A 425 -13.52 3.67 25.60
N ILE A 426 -13.23 4.53 26.58
CA ILE A 426 -12.02 5.37 26.62
C ILE A 426 -10.77 4.47 26.67
N LEU A 427 -10.74 3.50 27.58
CA LEU A 427 -9.64 2.54 27.69
C LEU A 427 -9.44 1.75 26.40
N SER A 428 -10.53 1.32 25.74
CA SER A 428 -10.47 0.60 24.46
C SER A 428 -9.87 1.46 23.35
N ARG A 429 -10.17 2.76 23.29
CA ARG A 429 -9.57 3.69 22.32
C ARG A 429 -8.09 3.91 22.58
N PHE A 430 -7.69 4.09 23.84
CA PHE A 430 -6.27 4.17 24.21
C PHE A 430 -5.53 2.89 23.84
N ALA A 431 -6.10 1.73 24.15
CA ALA A 431 -5.53 0.44 23.79
C ALA A 431 -5.39 0.30 22.26
N LEU A 432 -6.42 0.66 21.48
CA LEU A 432 -6.35 0.68 20.01
C LEU A 432 -5.23 1.58 19.49
N ALA A 433 -5.08 2.78 20.05
CA ALA A 433 -3.99 3.69 19.68
C ALA A 433 -2.62 3.07 20.02
N VAL A 434 -2.46 2.50 21.22
CA VAL A 434 -1.22 1.82 21.62
C VAL A 434 -0.90 0.65 20.70
N VAL A 435 -1.88 -0.21 20.39
CA VAL A 435 -1.71 -1.32 19.44
C VAL A 435 -1.28 -0.79 18.07
N LEU A 436 -1.96 0.24 17.55
CA LEU A 436 -1.61 0.84 16.25
C LEU A 436 -0.14 1.34 16.19
N PHE A 437 0.38 1.92 17.26
CA PHE A 437 1.77 2.40 17.33
C PHE A 437 2.80 1.30 17.63
N ARG A 438 2.40 0.21 18.29
CA ARG A 438 3.30 -0.89 18.67
C ARG A 438 3.39 -2.00 17.63
N THR A 439 2.33 -2.22 16.85
CA THR A 439 2.32 -3.24 15.81
C THR A 439 3.35 -2.88 14.74
N LYS A 440 4.29 -3.80 14.49
CA LYS A 440 5.29 -3.66 13.43
C LYS A 440 4.81 -4.26 12.11
N ASP A 441 3.95 -5.29 12.18
CA ASP A 441 3.42 -5.98 11.02
C ASP A 441 2.51 -5.08 10.20
N LEU A 442 2.85 -4.93 8.92
CA LEU A 442 2.16 -4.02 8.01
C LEU A 442 0.67 -4.37 7.86
N ASP A 443 0.36 -5.64 7.64
CA ASP A 443 -1.00 -6.12 7.41
C ASP A 443 -1.89 -6.00 8.65
N ALA A 444 -1.36 -6.28 9.85
CA ALA A 444 -2.08 -6.08 11.11
C ALA A 444 -2.41 -4.61 11.36
N ARG A 445 -1.47 -3.68 11.09
CA ARG A 445 -1.73 -2.23 11.17
C ARG A 445 -2.79 -1.79 10.16
N CYS A 446 -2.66 -2.22 8.90
CA CYS A 446 -3.64 -1.92 7.87
C CYS A 446 -5.02 -2.45 8.24
N PHE A 447 -5.10 -3.67 8.77
CA PHE A 447 -6.34 -4.29 9.20
C PHE A 447 -6.99 -3.52 10.36
N LEU A 448 -6.24 -3.15 11.40
CA LEU A 448 -6.74 -2.32 12.49
C LEU A 448 -7.34 -1.02 11.97
N LEU A 449 -6.63 -0.32 11.08
CA LEU A 449 -7.10 0.95 10.51
C LEU A 449 -8.35 0.77 9.66
N LYS A 450 -8.49 -0.36 8.97
CA LYS A 450 -9.71 -0.72 8.22
C LYS A 450 -10.87 -1.04 9.15
N VAL A 451 -10.64 -1.77 10.24
CA VAL A 451 -11.65 -2.04 11.28
C VAL A 451 -12.17 -0.71 11.83
N VAL A 452 -11.28 0.18 12.26
CA VAL A 452 -11.67 1.50 12.80
C VAL A 452 -12.38 2.35 11.75
N SER A 453 -11.94 2.33 10.49
CA SER A 453 -12.58 3.10 9.42
C SER A 453 -13.98 2.60 9.07
N LYS A 454 -14.15 1.29 8.88
CA LYS A 454 -15.46 0.73 8.49
C LYS A 454 -16.45 0.76 9.64
N TRP A 455 -16.00 0.47 10.84
CA TRP A 455 -16.85 0.55 12.01
C TRP A 455 -17.25 1.98 12.34
N GLY A 456 -16.30 2.93 12.26
CA GLY A 456 -16.62 4.34 12.44
C GLY A 456 -17.62 4.83 11.39
N PHE A 457 -17.53 4.35 10.15
CA PHE A 457 -18.50 4.66 9.12
C PHE A 457 -19.90 4.11 9.46
N LEU A 458 -19.99 2.85 9.92
CA LEU A 458 -21.25 2.26 10.38
C LEU A 458 -21.86 3.06 11.55
N ASN A 459 -21.04 3.46 12.53
CA ASN A 459 -21.47 4.30 13.64
C ASN A 459 -21.99 5.67 13.16
N LEU A 460 -21.38 6.27 12.12
CA LEU A 460 -21.84 7.52 11.51
C LEU A 460 -23.19 7.34 10.80
N MET A 461 -23.38 6.24 10.07
CA MET A 461 -24.67 5.94 9.43
C MET A 461 -25.76 5.73 10.47
N LEU A 462 -25.46 4.99 11.54
CA LEU A 462 -26.39 4.80 12.65
C LEU A 462 -26.74 6.13 13.32
N ALA A 463 -25.75 7.00 13.55
CA ALA A 463 -25.95 8.34 14.10
C ALA A 463 -26.88 9.17 13.21
N LEU A 464 -26.72 9.12 11.88
CA LEU A 464 -27.58 9.81 10.93
C LEU A 464 -29.02 9.31 11.00
N VAL A 465 -29.24 8.00 11.03
CA VAL A 465 -30.57 7.41 11.15
C VAL A 465 -31.24 7.85 12.45
N ILE A 466 -30.50 7.83 13.55
CA ILE A 466 -31.02 8.23 14.87
C ILE A 466 -31.35 9.72 14.90
N PHE A 467 -30.51 10.56 14.29
CA PHE A 467 -30.79 11.99 14.15
C PHE A 467 -32.07 12.24 13.33
N ILE A 468 -32.27 11.52 12.22
CA ILE A 468 -33.49 11.60 11.41
C ILE A 468 -34.70 11.13 12.23
N LEU A 469 -34.58 10.03 12.98
CA LEU A 469 -35.67 9.53 13.82
C LEU A 469 -36.05 10.53 14.92
N MET A 470 -35.07 11.13 15.60
CA MET A 470 -35.32 12.17 16.60
C MET A 470 -36.01 13.39 15.99
N PHE A 471 -35.68 13.74 14.75
CA PHE A 471 -36.32 14.85 14.03
C PHE A 471 -37.76 14.52 13.61
N LEU A 472 -38.00 13.31 13.11
CA LEU A 472 -39.32 12.88 12.63
C LEU A 472 -40.28 12.49 13.76
N LEU A 473 -39.75 12.00 14.89
CA LEU A 473 -40.50 11.43 15.99
C LEU A 473 -40.06 12.05 17.33
N PRO A 474 -40.33 13.35 17.56
CA PRO A 474 -39.91 14.03 18.79
C PRO A 474 -40.50 13.37 20.06
N GLU A 475 -41.64 12.67 19.94
CA GLU A 475 -42.30 11.96 21.04
C GLU A 475 -41.47 10.79 21.61
N VAL A 476 -40.54 10.23 20.81
CA VAL A 476 -39.67 9.11 21.25
C VAL A 476 -38.62 9.59 22.25
N GLY A 477 -38.45 10.91 22.39
CA GLY A 477 -37.57 11.53 23.37
C GLY A 477 -36.11 11.13 23.19
N LEU A 478 -35.42 10.90 24.31
CA LEU A 478 -33.97 10.69 24.36
C LEU A 478 -33.53 9.23 24.23
N LEU A 479 -34.47 8.28 24.22
CA LEU A 479 -34.17 6.85 24.17
C LEU A 479 -33.27 6.44 22.99
N PRO A 480 -33.50 6.90 21.74
CA PRO A 480 -32.67 6.53 20.59
C PRO A 480 -31.22 6.98 20.75
N LEU A 481 -31.02 8.15 21.36
CA LEU A 481 -29.69 8.71 21.60
C LEU A 481 -28.94 7.91 22.69
N THR A 482 -29.61 7.54 23.78
CA THR A 482 -29.01 6.68 24.82
C THR A 482 -28.58 5.33 24.25
N LEU A 483 -29.43 4.71 23.41
CA LEU A 483 -29.10 3.45 22.73
C LEU A 483 -27.91 3.63 21.79
N TRP A 484 -27.87 4.72 21.02
CA TRP A 484 -26.73 5.05 20.17
C TRP A 484 -25.42 5.15 20.95
N HIS A 485 -25.42 5.90 22.07
CA HIS A 485 -24.24 6.03 22.91
C HIS A 485 -23.77 4.67 23.42
N GLY A 486 -24.69 3.83 23.92
CA GLY A 486 -24.36 2.48 24.36
C GLY A 486 -23.72 1.63 23.26
N VAL A 487 -24.30 1.64 22.04
CA VAL A 487 -23.76 0.94 20.88
C VAL A 487 -22.38 1.50 20.49
N ASN A 488 -22.23 2.82 20.43
CA ASN A 488 -20.98 3.48 20.06
C ASN A 488 -19.86 3.21 21.07
N HIS A 489 -20.15 3.14 22.37
CA HIS A 489 -19.15 2.86 23.40
C HIS A 489 -18.71 1.40 23.42
N THR A 490 -19.66 0.45 23.34
CA THR A 490 -19.36 -0.99 23.30
C THR A 490 -18.66 -1.41 22.01
N SER A 491 -18.93 -0.69 20.93
CA SER A 491 -18.28 -0.80 19.62
C SER A 491 -16.74 -0.76 19.68
N TYR A 492 -16.15 0.12 20.50
CA TYR A 492 -14.68 0.24 20.58
C TYR A 492 -14.00 -0.96 21.21
N PHE A 493 -14.67 -1.61 22.16
CA PHE A 493 -14.18 -2.87 22.73
C PHE A 493 -14.13 -3.96 21.66
N TRP A 494 -15.18 -4.11 20.86
CA TRP A 494 -15.20 -5.09 19.76
C TRP A 494 -14.17 -4.78 18.68
N MET A 495 -13.97 -3.51 18.33
CA MET A 495 -12.89 -3.11 17.42
C MET A 495 -11.51 -3.51 17.95
N LEU A 496 -11.27 -3.35 19.26
CA LEU A 496 -10.02 -3.77 19.89
C LEU A 496 -9.83 -5.29 19.80
N VAL A 497 -10.86 -6.07 20.16
CA VAL A 497 -10.81 -7.54 20.07
C VAL A 497 -10.49 -7.99 18.64
N LEU A 498 -11.20 -7.46 17.64
CA LEU A 498 -10.96 -7.81 16.23
C LEU A 498 -9.56 -7.40 15.78
N SER A 499 -9.09 -6.22 16.19
CA SER A 499 -7.76 -5.72 15.82
C SER A 499 -6.63 -6.56 16.42
N LEU A 500 -6.81 -7.07 17.65
CA LEU A 500 -5.86 -7.98 18.30
C LEU A 500 -5.83 -9.37 17.65
N LEU A 501 -6.98 -9.86 17.17
CA LEU A 501 -7.05 -11.12 16.42
C LEU A 501 -6.34 -11.04 15.06
N GLY A 502 -6.33 -9.85 14.44
CA GLY A 502 -5.78 -9.64 13.11
C GLY A 502 -6.52 -10.43 12.02
N ILE A 503 -6.00 -10.39 10.80
CA ILE A 503 -6.65 -11.04 9.65
C ILE A 503 -6.77 -12.56 9.85
N ARG A 504 -5.70 -13.21 10.35
CA ARG A 504 -5.66 -14.66 10.58
C ARG A 504 -6.62 -15.10 11.68
N GLY A 505 -6.61 -14.41 12.83
CA GLY A 505 -7.48 -14.74 13.94
C GLY A 505 -8.95 -14.54 13.60
N VAL A 506 -9.28 -13.44 12.91
CA VAL A 506 -10.67 -13.21 12.45
C VAL A 506 -11.08 -14.25 11.40
N ALA A 507 -10.19 -14.64 10.47
CA ALA A 507 -10.49 -15.70 9.49
C ALA A 507 -10.81 -17.05 10.14
N ALA A 508 -10.21 -17.34 11.31
CA ALA A 508 -10.39 -18.59 12.05
C ALA A 508 -11.69 -18.65 12.86
N LEU A 509 -12.40 -17.53 13.06
CA LEU A 509 -13.68 -17.52 13.78
C LEU A 509 -14.79 -18.23 12.98
N PRO A 510 -15.80 -18.79 13.65
CA PRO A 510 -17.08 -19.11 13.02
C PRO A 510 -17.62 -17.82 12.35
N CYS A 511 -17.93 -17.88 11.06
CA CYS A 511 -18.31 -16.71 10.24
C CYS A 511 -17.18 -15.69 9.98
N GLY A 512 -15.92 -16.02 10.28
CA GLY A 512 -14.75 -15.16 10.08
C GLY A 512 -14.62 -14.58 8.67
N ARG A 513 -14.96 -15.37 7.64
CA ARG A 513 -14.98 -14.91 6.23
C ARG A 513 -16.01 -13.81 5.98
N ILE A 514 -17.18 -13.89 6.62
CA ILE A 514 -18.23 -12.88 6.52
C ILE A 514 -17.78 -11.61 7.22
N LEU A 515 -17.20 -11.73 8.42
CA LEU A 515 -16.64 -10.60 9.16
C LEU A 515 -15.54 -9.88 8.37
N LEU A 516 -14.59 -10.63 7.79
CA LEU A 516 -13.54 -10.03 6.96
C LEU A 516 -14.09 -9.29 5.74
N ARG A 517 -15.19 -9.74 5.13
CA ARG A 517 -15.86 -9.05 4.02
C ARG A 517 -16.53 -7.73 4.42
N ILE A 518 -16.79 -7.51 5.71
CA ILE A 518 -17.31 -6.22 6.21
C ILE A 518 -16.17 -5.20 6.28
N PHE A 519 -14.98 -5.63 6.70
CA PHE A 519 -13.85 -4.73 6.99
C PHE A 519 -12.92 -4.53 5.80
N LEU A 520 -12.69 -5.56 5.00
CA LEU A 520 -11.95 -5.47 3.75
C LEU A 520 -12.92 -5.02 2.65
N PRO A 521 -12.49 -4.12 1.76
CA PRO A 521 -13.39 -3.53 0.79
C PRO A 521 -13.93 -4.61 -0.16
N TRP A 522 -15.17 -4.40 -0.61
CA TRP A 522 -15.73 -5.16 -1.72
C TRP A 522 -15.00 -4.72 -2.98
N GLY A 523 -14.03 -5.51 -3.41
CA GLY A 523 -13.41 -5.38 -4.71
C GLY A 523 -14.48 -5.50 -5.80
N CYS A 524 -14.31 -4.72 -6.85
CA CYS A 524 -15.10 -4.89 -8.05
C CYS A 524 -14.76 -6.28 -8.63
N PRO A 525 -15.73 -7.11 -9.05
CA PRO A 525 -15.49 -8.48 -9.53
C PRO A 525 -14.52 -8.64 -10.71
N ARG A 526 -14.07 -7.53 -11.32
CA ARG A 526 -13.34 -7.47 -12.60
C ARG A 526 -12.01 -8.24 -12.64
N PHE A 527 -11.42 -8.62 -11.51
CA PHE A 527 -10.18 -9.41 -11.49
C PHE A 527 -10.35 -10.86 -11.05
N ARG A 528 -11.58 -11.34 -10.81
CA ARG A 528 -11.76 -12.78 -10.64
C ARG A 528 -11.55 -13.45 -12.00
N ARG A 529 -10.35 -14.00 -12.22
CA ARG A 529 -10.22 -15.16 -13.08
C ARG A 529 -11.32 -16.15 -12.64
N PRO A 530 -12.06 -16.77 -13.58
CA PRO A 530 -12.75 -17.98 -13.23
C PRO A 530 -11.69 -18.90 -12.64
N ARG A 531 -11.78 -19.23 -11.35
CA ARG A 531 -10.89 -20.24 -10.78
C ARG A 531 -11.00 -21.43 -11.74
N PRO A 532 -9.88 -21.96 -12.28
CA PRO A 532 -9.96 -23.25 -12.93
C PRO A 532 -10.68 -24.13 -11.93
N ARG A 533 -11.85 -24.67 -12.31
CA ARG A 533 -12.54 -25.63 -11.47
C ARG A 533 -11.45 -26.63 -11.15
N SER A 534 -10.99 -26.67 -9.89
CA SER A 534 -10.04 -27.67 -9.46
C SER A 534 -10.65 -28.95 -10.00
N ALA A 535 -9.99 -29.56 -11.00
CA ALA A 535 -10.41 -30.86 -11.48
C ALA A 535 -10.58 -31.63 -10.18
N LYS A 536 -11.83 -32.01 -9.88
CA LYS A 536 -12.08 -32.83 -8.70
C LYS A 536 -11.01 -33.89 -8.81
N SER A 537 -10.20 -34.05 -7.76
CA SER A 537 -9.49 -35.28 -7.57
C SER A 537 -10.58 -36.35 -7.48
N GLU A 538 -11.09 -36.76 -8.63
CA GLU A 538 -11.63 -38.08 -8.81
C GLU A 538 -10.50 -38.95 -8.31
N HIS A 539 -10.77 -39.56 -7.15
CA HIS A 539 -10.04 -40.72 -6.72
C HIS A 539 -9.90 -41.63 -7.94
N VAL A 540 -8.72 -41.64 -8.54
CA VAL A 540 -8.28 -42.71 -9.44
C VAL A 540 -8.07 -43.90 -8.52
N GLU A 541 -9.18 -44.54 -8.20
CA GLU A 541 -9.25 -45.87 -7.64
C GLU A 541 -9.86 -46.76 -8.73
N GLU A 542 -9.14 -46.95 -9.85
CA GLU A 542 -9.53 -48.00 -10.79
C GLU A 542 -8.38 -48.49 -11.70
N SER A 543 -7.99 -49.73 -11.43
CA SER A 543 -7.58 -50.76 -12.39
C SER A 543 -6.24 -50.62 -13.12
N MET A 544 -5.27 -51.27 -12.49
CA MET A 544 -4.24 -52.08 -13.12
C MET A 544 -4.87 -53.04 -14.17
N VAL A 545 -4.79 -52.70 -15.46
CA VAL A 545 -4.91 -53.67 -16.56
C VAL A 545 -3.83 -53.37 -17.59
N MET A 546 -2.75 -54.16 -17.52
CA MET A 546 -1.85 -54.39 -18.64
C MET A 546 -2.66 -54.93 -19.83
N LYS A 547 -2.53 -54.28 -20.99
CA LYS A 547 -2.57 -54.99 -22.27
C LYS A 547 -1.52 -54.41 -23.22
N ASP A 548 -0.55 -55.26 -23.52
CA ASP A 548 0.37 -55.20 -24.63
C ASP A 548 -0.36 -54.95 -25.96
N LEU A 549 0.29 -54.20 -26.88
CA LEU A 549 0.43 -54.45 -28.33
C LEU A 549 0.81 -53.13 -29.10
N PRO A 550 1.40 -53.20 -30.32
CA PRO A 550 2.83 -53.10 -30.50
C PRO A 550 3.28 -51.92 -31.38
N LEU A 551 4.60 -51.68 -31.34
CA LEU A 551 5.35 -50.79 -32.21
C LEU A 551 5.15 -51.12 -33.71
N LYS A 552 4.95 -50.08 -34.51
CA LYS A 552 5.24 -50.10 -35.95
C LYS A 552 5.93 -48.78 -36.35
N PRO A 553 7.01 -48.82 -37.14
CA PRO A 553 7.75 -47.64 -37.56
C PRO A 553 7.23 -47.15 -38.91
N GLU A 554 7.04 -45.84 -39.07
CA GLU A 554 6.95 -45.22 -40.39
C GLU A 554 7.98 -44.11 -40.52
N SER A 555 8.96 -44.41 -41.37
CA SER A 555 9.83 -43.50 -42.08
C SER A 555 9.02 -42.60 -43.01
N VAL A 556 9.20 -41.28 -42.94
CA VAL A 556 8.98 -40.40 -44.10
C VAL A 556 10.13 -39.41 -44.20
N SER A 557 10.63 -39.35 -45.43
CA SER A 557 11.75 -38.62 -45.99
C SER A 557 11.56 -37.11 -46.07
N ALA A 558 12.71 -36.46 -46.23
CA ALA A 558 12.95 -35.07 -46.62
C ALA A 558 11.99 -34.51 -47.68
N GLU A 559 11.63 -33.23 -47.52
CA GLU A 559 11.55 -32.30 -48.64
C GLU A 559 11.88 -30.88 -48.17
N SER A 560 12.88 -30.32 -48.82
CA SER A 560 13.36 -28.94 -48.77
C SER A 560 12.42 -28.03 -49.57
N ALA A 561 12.09 -26.85 -49.05
CA ALA A 561 11.67 -25.74 -49.88
C ALA A 561 12.07 -24.40 -49.24
N ASP A 562 12.82 -23.66 -50.04
CA ASP A 562 13.26 -22.29 -49.87
C ASP A 562 12.11 -21.32 -49.59
N LEU A 563 12.35 -20.34 -48.71
CA LEU A 563 11.68 -19.04 -48.74
C LEU A 563 12.67 -17.97 -48.28
N GLU A 564 13.44 -17.49 -49.27
CA GLU A 564 14.06 -16.17 -49.29
C GLU A 564 13.00 -15.08 -49.50
N ASN A 565 13.32 -13.89 -48.96
CA ASN A 565 12.89 -12.55 -49.38
C ASN A 565 11.42 -12.14 -49.18
N ALA A 566 11.20 -11.23 -48.22
CA ALA A 566 10.71 -9.87 -48.48
C ALA A 566 10.30 -9.22 -47.15
N CYS A 567 10.96 -8.13 -46.78
CA CYS A 567 10.30 -6.85 -46.46
C CYS A 567 11.37 -5.79 -46.21
N ASP A 568 11.33 -4.83 -47.13
CA ASP A 568 12.19 -3.67 -47.25
C ASP A 568 12.10 -2.73 -46.03
N ASP A 569 13.26 -2.10 -45.82
CA ASP A 569 13.40 -0.77 -45.24
C ASP A 569 12.56 0.25 -46.01
N ASP A 570 11.78 1.06 -45.29
CA ASP A 570 11.62 2.51 -45.47
C ASP A 570 10.39 2.96 -44.69
N ASP A 571 10.60 3.72 -43.62
CA ASP A 571 9.82 4.95 -43.42
C ASP A 571 10.54 5.86 -42.42
N VAL A 572 11.22 6.83 -43.02
CA VAL A 572 11.57 8.13 -42.49
C VAL A 572 10.29 8.82 -42.00
N VAL A 573 10.22 9.15 -40.70
CA VAL A 573 9.32 10.20 -40.22
C VAL A 573 10.14 11.17 -39.40
N GLU A 574 10.33 12.35 -39.99
CA GLU A 574 10.67 13.59 -39.30
C GLU A 574 9.74 13.79 -38.09
N LEU A 575 10.33 13.92 -36.89
CA LEU A 575 9.95 14.85 -35.82
C LEU A 575 10.96 14.85 -34.67
#